data_AF-R6TX08-F1
#
_entry.id   AF-R6TX08-F1
#
_cell.length_a   1.000
_cell.length_b   1.000
_cell.length_c   1.000
_cell.angle_alpha   90.00
_cell.angle_beta   90.00
_cell.angle_gamma   90.00
#
_symmetry.space_group_name_H-M   'P 1'
#
loop_
_entity.id
_entity.type
_entity.pdbx_description
1 polymer ?
#
loop_
_entity_poly.entity_id
_entity_poly.type
_entity_poly.pdbx_seq_one_letter_code
_entity_poly.pdbx_strand_id
1 'polypeptide(L)'
;MQLMPATYEAVAYELERIPDEIMIFDPGTNICCGVYLLSKLYEKYGCWETAFAAYNAGEAAVDLWLSDDRYSASGRLTYIPYSETAGYVKKVRCAAESYKKIYGFGNGPGQNTGEGQ
;
A
#
# COMPACT_ATOMS: atom_id res chain seq x y z
N MET A 1 1.38 -2.36 -10.46
CA MET A 1 2.30 -1.37 -9.88
C MET A 1 3.57 -2.08 -9.39
N GLN A 2 4.49 -2.47 -10.29
CA GLN A 2 5.60 -3.41 -9.98
C GLN A 2 5.12 -4.71 -9.29
N LEU A 3 4.03 -5.29 -9.80
CA LEU A 3 3.55 -6.58 -9.30
C LEU A 3 4.48 -7.68 -9.82
N MET A 4 4.81 -8.65 -8.95
CA MET A 4 5.45 -9.88 -9.39
C MET A 4 4.45 -10.70 -10.23
N PRO A 5 4.88 -11.44 -11.27
CA PRO A 5 3.96 -12.22 -12.12
C PRO A 5 3.04 -13.15 -11.33
N ALA A 6 3.59 -13.89 -10.36
CA ALA A 6 2.80 -14.77 -9.49
C ALA A 6 1.76 -14.01 -8.63
N THR A 7 2.11 -12.81 -8.16
CA THR A 7 1.18 -11.95 -7.40
C THR A 7 0.08 -11.41 -8.29
N TYR A 8 0.42 -11.03 -9.53
CA TYR A 8 -0.56 -10.60 -10.53
C TYR A 8 -1.54 -11.72 -10.84
N GLU A 9 -1.04 -12.94 -11.07
CA GLU A 9 -1.89 -14.10 -11.35
C GLU A 9 -2.89 -14.36 -10.21
N ALA A 10 -2.42 -14.39 -8.95
CA ALA A 10 -3.29 -14.57 -7.79
C ALA A 10 -4.38 -13.49 -7.70
N VAL A 11 -4.00 -12.22 -7.86
CA VAL A 11 -4.94 -11.09 -7.83
C VAL A 11 -5.93 -11.14 -9.00
N ALA A 12 -5.48 -11.52 -10.19
CA ALA A 12 -6.34 -11.64 -11.37
C ALA A 12 -7.42 -12.71 -11.15
N TYR A 13 -7.07 -13.86 -10.58
CA TYR A 13 -8.05 -14.88 -10.22
C TYR A 13 -9.05 -14.40 -9.17
N GLU A 14 -8.59 -13.70 -8.12
CA GLU A 14 -9.48 -13.11 -7.10
C GLU A 14 -10.43 -12.05 -7.68
N LEU A 15 -10.05 -11.40 -8.77
CA LEU A 15 -10.88 -10.46 -9.53
C LEU A 15 -11.72 -11.12 -10.64
N GLU A 16 -11.76 -12.46 -10.71
CA GLU A 16 -12.46 -13.23 -11.75
C GLU A 16 -12.01 -12.88 -13.18
N ARG A 17 -10.72 -12.55 -13.34
CA ARG A 17 -10.08 -12.25 -14.63
C ARG A 17 -9.22 -13.43 -15.07
N ILE A 18 -9.15 -13.65 -16.39
CA ILE A 18 -8.17 -14.58 -16.96
C ILE A 18 -6.79 -13.91 -16.90
N PRO A 19 -5.80 -14.49 -16.20
CA PRO A 19 -4.47 -13.92 -16.15
C PRO A 19 -3.82 -13.98 -17.54
N ASP A 20 -3.28 -12.83 -17.97
CA ASP A 20 -2.40 -12.74 -19.12
C ASP A 20 -1.17 -11.94 -18.69
N GLU A 21 0.00 -12.57 -18.72
CA GLU A 21 1.25 -11.95 -18.27
C GLU A 21 1.57 -10.68 -19.05
N ILE A 22 1.11 -10.53 -20.29
CA ILE A 22 1.30 -9.29 -21.07
C ILE A 22 0.45 -8.16 -20.49
N MET A 23 -0.72 -8.47 -19.93
CA MET A 23 -1.63 -7.50 -19.34
C MET A 23 -1.08 -6.87 -18.06
N ILE A 24 -0.03 -7.43 -17.45
CA ILE A 24 0.68 -6.77 -16.35
C ILE A 24 1.34 -5.45 -16.79
N PHE A 25 1.64 -5.30 -18.09
CA PHE A 25 2.24 -4.11 -18.69
C PHE A 25 1.19 -3.09 -19.16
N ASP A 26 -0.09 -3.49 -19.27
CA ASP A 26 -1.18 -2.56 -19.50
C ASP A 26 -1.38 -1.67 -18.25
N PRO A 27 -1.26 -0.33 -18.36
CA PRO A 27 -1.35 0.56 -17.21
C PRO A 27 -2.67 0.43 -16.44
N GLY A 28 -3.80 0.27 -17.13
CA GLY A 28 -5.11 0.15 -16.49
C GLY A 28 -5.21 -1.09 -15.61
N THR A 29 -4.83 -2.24 -16.15
CA THR A 29 -4.80 -3.53 -15.45
C THR A 29 -3.78 -3.52 -14.31
N ASN A 30 -2.60 -2.95 -14.55
CA ASN A 30 -1.52 -2.84 -13.57
C ASN A 30 -1.90 -1.98 -12.35
N ILE A 31 -2.69 -0.91 -12.56
CA ILE A 31 -3.24 -0.05 -11.50
C ILE A 31 -4.38 -0.77 -10.79
N CYS A 32 -5.33 -1.36 -11.52
CA CYS A 32 -6.48 -2.06 -10.93
C CYS A 32 -6.04 -3.17 -9.97
N CYS A 33 -5.15 -4.06 -10.43
CA CYS A 33 -4.64 -5.17 -9.62
C CYS A 33 -3.80 -4.65 -8.44
N GLY A 34 -2.99 -3.61 -8.65
CA GLY A 34 -2.15 -3.05 -7.58
C GLY A 34 -2.98 -2.37 -6.48
N VAL A 35 -4.04 -1.65 -6.84
CA VAL A 35 -4.97 -1.03 -5.88
C VAL A 35 -5.77 -2.09 -5.14
N TYR A 36 -6.26 -3.12 -5.83
CA TYR A 36 -6.95 -4.24 -5.20
C TYR A 36 -6.06 -4.90 -4.13
N LEU A 37 -4.80 -5.22 -4.48
CA LEU A 37 -3.84 -5.79 -3.54
C LEU A 37 -3.61 -4.87 -2.34
N LEU A 38 -3.43 -3.56 -2.56
CA LEU A 38 -3.29 -2.61 -1.45
C LEU A 38 -4.52 -2.57 -0.54
N SER A 39 -5.74 -2.66 -1.08
CA SER A 39 -6.98 -2.72 -0.29
C SER A 39 -6.98 -3.96 0.61
N LYS A 40 -6.72 -5.13 0.04
CA LYS A 40 -6.65 -6.42 0.76
C LYS A 40 -5.62 -6.38 1.88
N LEU A 41 -4.43 -5.84 1.62
CA LEU A 41 -3.37 -5.72 2.62
C LEU A 41 -3.76 -4.73 3.74
N TYR A 42 -4.41 -3.62 3.41
CA TYR A 42 -4.90 -2.69 4.41
C TYR A 42 -6.02 -3.30 5.27
N GLU A 43 -6.95 -4.03 4.66
CA GLU A 43 -8.00 -4.77 5.37
C GLU A 43 -7.41 -5.83 6.32
N LYS A 44 -6.36 -6.54 5.90
CA LYS A 44 -5.67 -7.53 6.72
C LYS A 44 -4.94 -6.92 7.92
N TYR A 45 -4.17 -5.84 7.70
CA TYR A 45 -3.23 -5.31 8.70
C TYR A 45 -3.71 -4.07 9.45
N GLY A 46 -4.77 -3.41 8.98
CA GLY A 46 -5.38 -2.24 9.63
C GLY A 46 -4.51 -0.96 9.66
N CYS A 47 -3.32 -0.98 9.04
CA CYS A 47 -2.48 0.21 8.92
C CYS A 47 -1.62 0.23 7.67
N TRP A 48 -1.39 1.44 7.15
CA TRP A 48 -0.70 1.65 5.88
C TRP A 48 0.77 1.27 5.92
N GLU A 49 1.47 1.51 7.03
CA GLU A 49 2.88 1.16 7.14
C GLU A 49 3.12 -0.34 6.95
N THR A 50 2.30 -1.17 7.59
CA THR A 50 2.38 -2.63 7.48
C THR A 50 1.87 -3.12 6.13
N ALA A 51 0.81 -2.52 5.58
CA ALA A 51 0.36 -2.83 4.22
C ALA A 51 1.45 -2.53 3.16
N PHE A 52 2.15 -1.40 3.26
CA PHE A 52 3.26 -1.07 2.36
C PHE A 52 4.44 -2.02 2.54
N ALA A 53 4.74 -2.44 3.77
CA ALA A 53 5.77 -3.43 4.02
C ALA A 53 5.41 -4.78 3.37
N ALA A 54 4.17 -5.23 3.50
CA ALA A 54 3.70 -6.49 2.92
C ALA A 54 3.63 -6.44 1.39
N TYR A 55 3.31 -5.28 0.82
CA TYR A 55 3.33 -5.08 -0.64
C TYR A 55 4.74 -5.27 -1.21
N ASN A 56 5.79 -4.86 -0.48
CA ASN A 56 7.18 -4.95 -0.93
C ASN A 56 7.88 -6.27 -0.54
N ALA A 57 7.70 -6.73 0.70
CA ALA A 57 8.39 -7.90 1.24
C ALA A 57 7.56 -9.20 1.20
N GLY A 58 6.27 -9.10 0.86
CA GLY A 58 5.32 -10.20 0.93
C GLY A 58 4.68 -10.36 2.31
N GLU A 59 3.44 -10.88 2.33
CA GLU A 59 2.66 -11.10 3.55
C GLU A 59 3.35 -12.06 4.52
N ALA A 60 3.95 -13.14 4.03
CA ALA A 60 4.60 -14.14 4.88
C ALA A 60 5.75 -13.55 5.72
N ALA A 61 6.54 -12.64 5.14
CA ALA A 61 7.61 -11.96 5.85
C ALA A 61 7.05 -11.02 6.94
N VAL A 62 6.01 -10.26 6.60
CA VAL A 62 5.36 -9.34 7.54
C VAL A 62 4.65 -10.06 8.66
N ASP A 63 3.95 -11.16 8.36
CA ASP A 63 3.28 -12.01 9.36
C ASP A 63 4.30 -12.58 10.35
N LEU A 64 5.47 -13.01 9.87
CA LEU A 64 6.57 -13.43 10.73
C LEU A 64 7.06 -12.30 11.64
N TRP A 65 7.25 -11.08 11.10
CA TRP A 65 7.68 -9.93 11.90
C TRP A 65 6.64 -9.49 12.93
N LEU A 66 5.35 -9.57 12.60
CA LEU A 66 4.26 -9.27 13.52
C LEU A 66 4.10 -10.31 14.65
N SER A 67 4.60 -11.53 14.43
CA SER A 67 4.61 -12.58 15.45
C SER A 67 5.80 -12.48 16.43
N ASP A 68 6.72 -11.54 16.20
CA ASP A 68 7.97 -11.40 16.94
C ASP A 68 8.04 -10.03 17.63
N ASP A 69 8.15 -10.04 18.96
CA ASP A 69 8.22 -8.82 19.80
C ASP A 69 9.48 -7.99 19.53
N ARG A 70 10.51 -8.56 18.86
CA ARG A 70 11.68 -7.80 18.41
C ARG A 70 11.34 -6.80 17.30
N TYR A 71 10.27 -7.06 16.55
CA TYR A 71 9.92 -6.32 15.34
C TYR A 71 8.54 -5.67 15.43
N SER A 72 7.74 -6.04 16.43
CA SER A 72 6.38 -5.57 16.57
C SER A 72 6.03 -5.26 18.03
N ALA A 73 5.04 -4.40 18.21
CA ALA A 73 4.41 -4.13 19.48
C ALA A 73 2.94 -3.80 19.25
N SER A 74 2.05 -4.36 20.08
CA SER A 74 0.61 -4.10 19.99
C SER A 74 0.01 -4.34 18.60
N GLY A 75 0.45 -5.41 17.92
CA GLY A 75 -0.05 -5.79 16.59
C GLY A 75 0.43 -4.88 15.44
N ARG A 76 1.47 -4.08 15.66
CA ARG A 76 2.05 -3.18 14.65
C ARG A 76 3.54 -3.36 14.55
N LEU A 77 4.10 -3.20 13.35
CA LEU A 77 5.54 -3.20 13.15
C LEU A 77 6.17 -1.98 13.81
N THR A 78 7.16 -2.20 14.67
CA THR A 78 8.03 -1.18 15.26
C THR A 78 9.37 -1.12 14.54
N TYR A 79 9.77 -2.21 13.89
CA TYR A 79 11.01 -2.32 13.12
C TYR A 79 10.82 -3.22 11.90
N ILE A 80 11.39 -2.80 10.76
CA ILE A 80 11.37 -3.56 9.50
C ILE A 80 12.80 -4.05 9.24
N PRO A 81 13.08 -5.37 9.32
CA PRO A 81 14.44 -5.92 9.21
C PRO A 81 15.08 -5.74 7.83
N TYR A 82 14.27 -5.74 6.78
CA TYR A 82 14.76 -5.55 5.42
C TYR A 82 14.93 -4.06 5.15
N SER A 83 16.20 -3.64 4.96
CA SER A 83 16.56 -2.24 4.72
C SER A 83 15.91 -1.68 3.46
N GLU A 84 15.79 -2.50 2.41
CA GLU A 84 15.05 -2.16 1.20
C GLU A 84 13.58 -1.84 1.50
N THR A 85 12.90 -2.72 2.24
CA THR A 85 11.49 -2.55 2.63
C THR A 85 11.29 -1.34 3.54
N ALA A 86 12.17 -1.13 4.53
CA ALA A 86 12.13 0.06 5.38
C ALA A 86 12.27 1.35 4.55
N GLY A 87 13.19 1.35 3.58
CA GLY A 87 13.36 2.45 2.62
C GLY A 87 12.14 2.65 1.72
N TYR A 88 11.54 1.57 1.23
CA TYR A 88 10.32 1.57 0.43
C TYR A 88 9.16 2.20 1.20
N VAL A 89 8.87 1.73 2.41
CA VAL A 89 7.76 2.24 3.25
C VAL A 89 7.93 3.73 3.51
N LYS A 90 9.16 4.18 3.83
CA LYS A 90 9.46 5.61 4.01
C LYS A 90 9.18 6.42 2.74
N LYS A 91 9.63 5.95 1.57
CA LYS A 91 9.42 6.63 0.28
C LYS A 91 7.93 6.75 -0.06
N VAL A 92 7.17 5.65 0.06
CA VAL A 92 5.73 5.63 -0.24
C VAL A 92 4.97 6.56 0.68
N ARG A 93 5.25 6.54 1.99
CA ARG A 93 4.61 7.45 2.95
C ARG A 93 4.88 8.92 2.60
N CYS A 94 6.13 9.28 2.31
CA CYS A 94 6.47 10.65 1.90
C CYS A 94 5.77 11.04 0.59
N ALA A 95 5.71 10.14 -0.39
CA ALA A 95 5.01 10.38 -1.65
C ALA A 95 3.50 10.58 -1.42
N ALA A 96 2.86 9.74 -0.61
CA ALA A 96 1.45 9.85 -0.26
C ALA A 96 1.13 11.22 0.38
N GLU A 97 1.94 11.66 1.35
CA GLU A 97 1.77 12.98 1.97
C GLU A 97 1.99 14.14 1.00
N SER A 98 2.97 14.04 0.10
CA SER A 98 3.17 15.03 -0.96
C SER A 98 1.97 15.10 -1.92
N TYR A 99 1.46 13.95 -2.36
CA TYR A 99 0.31 13.90 -3.25
C TYR A 99 -0.97 14.40 -2.58
N LYS A 100 -1.20 14.13 -1.28
CA LYS A 100 -2.31 14.71 -0.52
C LYS A 100 -2.28 16.25 -0.54
N LYS A 101 -1.09 16.84 -0.41
CA LYS A 101 -0.91 18.30 -0.47
C LYS A 101 -1.17 18.86 -1.87
N ILE A 102 -0.62 18.22 -2.91
CA ILE A 102 -0.77 18.65 -4.30
C ILE A 102 -2.23 18.59 -4.75
N TYR A 103 -2.93 17.51 -4.40
CA TYR A 103 -4.31 17.28 -4.82
C TYR A 103 -5.35 17.83 -3.84
N GLY A 104 -4.94 18.52 -2.78
CA GLY A 104 -5.84 19.23 -1.89
C GLY A 104 -6.79 18.34 -1.07
N PHE A 105 -6.41 17.09 -0.79
CA PHE A 105 -7.21 16.16 0.04
C PHE A 105 -7.33 16.59 1.53
N GLY A 106 -6.96 17.83 1.86
CA GLY A 106 -7.16 18.49 3.16
C GLY A 106 -7.90 19.84 3.09
N ASN A 107 -8.32 20.30 1.90
CA ASN A 107 -9.15 21.48 1.72
C ASN A 107 -10.47 21.07 1.05
N GLY A 108 -11.42 20.56 1.85
CA GLY A 108 -12.80 20.48 1.41
C GLY A 108 -13.35 21.88 1.09
N PRO A 109 -14.34 22.01 0.18
CA PRO A 109 -14.99 23.30 -0.07
C PRO A 109 -15.79 23.68 1.19
N GLY A 110 -15.27 24.59 2.01
CA GLY A 110 -15.99 25.01 3.23
C GLY A 110 -15.26 25.92 4.22
N GLN A 111 -14.05 26.39 3.95
CA GLN A 111 -13.36 27.37 4.79
C GLN A 111 -13.09 28.63 3.95
N ASN A 112 -14.17 29.26 3.47
CA ASN A 112 -14.09 30.60 2.90
C ASN A 112 -14.18 31.58 4.06
N THR A 113 -13.04 32.13 4.45
CA THR A 113 -12.89 33.33 5.26
C THR A 113 -13.75 34.45 4.70
N GLY A 114 -14.64 34.99 5.54
CA GLY A 114 -15.50 36.11 5.21
C GLY A 114 -16.22 36.62 6.44
N GLU A 115 -15.48 36.92 7.50
CA GLU A 115 -15.98 37.86 8.52
C GLU A 115 -16.07 39.24 7.85
N GLY A 116 -17.28 39.59 7.42
CA GLY A 116 -17.64 40.98 7.16
C GLY A 116 -17.89 41.68 8.49
N GLN A 117 -17.08 42.69 8.78
CA GLN A 117 -17.46 43.88 9.53
C GLN A 117 -17.05 45.09 8.71
#